data_AF-D0EZC9-F1
#
_entry.id   AF-D0EZC9-F1
#
_cell.length_a   1.000
_cell.length_b   1.000
_cell.length_c   1.000
_cell.angle_alpha   90.00
_cell.angle_beta   90.00
_cell.angle_gamma   90.00
#
_symmetry.space_group_name_H-M   'P 1'
#
loop_
_entity.id
_entity.type
_entity.pdbx_description
1 polymer ?
#
loop_
_entity_poly.entity_id
_entity_poly.type
_entity_poly.pdbx_seq_one_letter_code
_entity_poly.pdbx_strand_id
1 'polypeptide(L)'
;ADSTYMPVQAKGAVFSAEIVPASGAPTGWADMRAAYDALDEATRELIADKLAYHSLYYSQGRAGYLPSKQNDGGGYDQYGYHDLEPSLRPLVKVHPET
;
A
#
# COMPACT_ATOMS: atom_id res chain seq x y z
N ALA A 1 3.13 -1.18 -1.83
CA ALA A 1 3.98 -0.19 -1.13
C ALA A 1 3.54 -0.10 0.32
N ASP A 2 4.50 -0.04 1.23
CA ASP A 2 4.24 -0.22 2.66
C ASP A 2 3.57 1.01 3.28
N SER A 3 2.72 0.76 4.28
CA SER A 3 2.03 1.78 5.07
C SER A 3 1.31 2.87 4.25
N THR A 4 0.87 2.58 3.02
CA THR A 4 0.14 3.58 2.21
C THR A 4 -1.21 3.96 2.81
N TYR A 5 -1.78 3.10 3.66
CA TYR A 5 -3.01 3.34 4.41
C TYR A 5 -2.85 4.27 5.62
N MET A 6 -1.63 4.46 6.12
CA MET A 6 -1.33 5.36 7.24
C MET A 6 -1.24 6.81 6.77
N PRO A 7 -1.49 7.82 7.62
CA PRO A 7 -1.31 9.23 7.26
C PRO A 7 0.09 9.53 6.71
N VAL A 8 1.13 9.06 7.41
CA VAL A 8 2.54 9.16 7.00
C VAL A 8 2.99 7.83 6.41
N GLN A 9 3.49 7.85 5.17
CA GLN A 9 3.97 6.65 4.47
C GLN A 9 5.38 6.28 4.89
N ALA A 10 5.71 4.99 4.79
CA ALA A 10 7.10 4.53 4.91
C ALA A 10 7.95 5.12 3.77
N LYS A 11 9.16 5.60 4.08
CA LYS A 11 10.15 6.02 3.06
C LYS A 11 10.85 4.82 2.41
N GLY A 12 11.09 3.77 3.19
CA GLY A 12 11.72 2.54 2.74
C GLY A 12 11.48 1.41 3.73
N ALA A 13 11.84 0.21 3.32
CA ALA A 13 11.75 -1.00 4.12
C ALA A 13 13.11 -1.68 4.20
N VAL A 14 13.40 -2.27 5.36
CA VAL A 14 14.59 -3.10 5.58
C VAL A 14 14.11 -4.47 6.00
N PHE A 15 14.65 -5.51 5.37
CA PHE A 15 14.31 -6.90 5.64
C PHE A 15 15.57 -7.68 6.02
N SER A 16 15.52 -8.42 7.12
CA SER A 16 16.56 -9.37 7.55
C SER A 16 15.99 -10.79 7.45
N ALA A 17 16.76 -11.71 6.86
CA ALA A 17 16.39 -13.12 6.76
C ALA A 17 17.13 -13.92 7.84
N GLU A 18 16.47 -14.17 8.97
CA GLU A 18 17.04 -14.95 10.07
C GLU A 18 17.08 -16.46 9.75
N ILE A 19 16.04 -16.96 9.06
CA ILE A 19 15.93 -18.33 8.59
C ILE A 19 15.42 -18.29 7.15
N VAL A 20 16.19 -18.88 6.23
CA VAL A 20 15.81 -18.99 4.82
C VAL A 20 15.24 -20.38 4.55
N PRO A 21 14.00 -20.52 4.02
CA PRO A 21 13.45 -21.82 3.69
C PRO A 21 14.24 -22.47 2.53
N ALA A 22 14.32 -23.81 2.53
CA ALA A 22 15.11 -24.55 1.53
C ALA A 22 14.61 -24.37 0.08
N SER A 23 13.36 -23.95 -0.12
CA SER A 23 12.77 -23.69 -1.43
C SER A 23 11.59 -22.72 -1.34
N GLY A 24 11.40 -21.88 -2.36
CA GLY A 24 10.25 -20.97 -2.48
C GLY A 24 10.47 -19.59 -1.82
N ALA A 25 9.36 -18.91 -1.51
CA ALA A 25 9.30 -17.60 -0.83
C ALA A 25 10.14 -16.45 -1.44
N PRO A 26 10.18 -16.25 -2.78
CA PRO A 26 10.88 -15.10 -3.35
C PRO A 26 10.16 -13.79 -2.98
N THR A 27 10.93 -12.72 -2.75
CA THR A 27 10.41 -11.36 -2.68
C THR A 27 10.55 -10.70 -4.04
N GLY A 28 9.42 -10.42 -4.70
CA GLY A 28 9.38 -9.69 -5.97
C GLY A 28 9.33 -8.17 -5.76
N TRP A 29 10.02 -7.44 -6.61
CA TRP A 29 9.97 -5.97 -6.68
C TRP A 29 9.52 -5.54 -8.06
N ALA A 30 8.71 -4.48 -8.12
CA ALA A 30 8.25 -3.89 -9.38
C ALA A 30 8.61 -2.40 -9.40
N ASP A 31 9.33 -1.97 -10.44
CA ASP A 31 9.69 -0.55 -10.63
C ASP A 31 8.49 0.20 -11.21
N MET A 32 7.84 1.02 -10.37
CA MET A 32 6.67 1.80 -10.78
C MET A 32 7.03 2.98 -11.70
N ARG A 33 8.30 3.40 -11.75
CA ARG A 33 8.76 4.45 -12.69
C ARG A 33 8.78 3.88 -14.11
N ALA A 34 9.46 2.74 -14.28
CA ALA A 34 9.50 2.03 -15.55
C ALA A 34 8.10 1.61 -16.01
N ALA A 35 7.22 1.21 -15.09
CA ALA A 35 5.83 0.91 -15.41
C ALA A 35 5.06 2.13 -15.92
N TYR A 36 5.29 3.31 -15.33
CA TYR A 36 4.69 4.57 -15.78
C TYR A 36 5.24 5.01 -17.15
N ASP A 37 6.56 4.90 -17.35
CA ASP A 37 7.22 5.24 -18.61
C ASP A 37 6.74 4.38 -19.78
N ALA A 38 6.39 3.12 -19.50
CA ALA A 38 5.89 2.17 -20.49
C ALA A 38 4.41 2.39 -20.89
N LEU A 39 3.67 3.26 -20.20
CA LEU A 39 2.28 3.56 -20.54
C LEU A 39 2.19 4.28 -21.91
N ASP A 40 1.06 4.14 -22.59
CA ASP A 40 0.73 5.02 -23.71
C ASP A 40 0.26 6.40 -23.21
N GLU A 41 0.22 7.37 -24.13
CA GLU A 41 -0.14 8.74 -23.80
C GLU A 41 -1.58 8.86 -23.27
N ALA A 42 -2.52 8.18 -23.91
CA ALA A 42 -3.93 8.21 -23.49
C ALA A 42 -4.11 7.71 -22.06
N THR A 43 -3.37 6.69 -21.66
CA THR A 43 -3.38 6.15 -20.30
C THR A 43 -2.71 7.10 -19.32
N ARG A 44 -1.57 7.72 -19.68
CA ARG A 44 -0.92 8.74 -18.85
C ARG A 44 -1.85 9.93 -18.58
N GLU A 45 -2.49 10.46 -19.62
CA GLU A 45 -3.48 11.54 -19.52
C GLU A 45 -4.66 11.12 -18.62
N LEU A 46 -5.18 9.91 -18.79
CA LEU A 46 -6.29 9.38 -18.01
C LEU A 46 -6.00 9.35 -16.50
N ILE A 47 -4.77 8.99 -16.11
CA ILE A 47 -4.41 8.79 -14.70
C ILE A 47 -3.78 10.03 -14.04
N ALA A 48 -3.46 11.07 -14.81
CA ALA A 48 -2.64 12.20 -14.37
C ALA A 48 -3.15 12.91 -13.10
N ASP A 49 -4.47 13.09 -12.99
CA ASP A 49 -5.13 13.79 -11.89
C ASP A 49 -5.86 12.85 -10.90
N LYS A 50 -5.75 11.53 -11.11
CA LYS A 50 -6.51 10.57 -10.32
C LYS A 50 -5.95 10.45 -8.91
N LEU A 51 -6.87 10.28 -7.98
CA LEU A 51 -6.60 9.99 -6.58
C LEU A 51 -7.12 8.60 -6.22
N ALA A 52 -6.47 7.95 -5.26
CA ALA A 52 -6.87 6.66 -4.71
C ALA A 52 -6.97 6.75 -3.19
N TYR A 53 -8.02 6.14 -2.63
CA TYR A 53 -8.12 5.91 -1.19
C TYR A 53 -7.33 4.67 -0.81
N HIS A 54 -6.47 4.79 0.21
CA HIS A 54 -5.68 3.71 0.74
C HIS A 54 -6.20 3.31 2.12
N SER A 55 -6.59 2.05 2.27
CA SER A 55 -7.20 1.53 3.49
C SER A 55 -6.75 0.09 3.75
N LEU A 56 -6.32 -0.18 4.98
CA LEU A 56 -6.00 -1.54 5.40
C LEU A 56 -7.26 -2.41 5.43
N TYR A 57 -8.40 -1.85 5.84
CA TYR A 57 -9.70 -2.51 5.76
C TYR A 57 -10.04 -2.95 4.32
N TYR A 58 -9.74 -2.11 3.32
CA TYR A 58 -9.96 -2.47 1.91
C TYR A 58 -9.12 -3.67 1.48
N SER A 59 -7.80 -3.66 1.72
CA SER A 59 -6.93 -4.79 1.34
C SER A 59 -7.27 -6.07 2.09
N GLN A 60 -7.50 -5.98 3.40
CA GLN A 60 -7.77 -7.14 4.25
C GLN A 60 -9.16 -7.72 3.97
N GLY A 61 -10.16 -6.87 3.70
CA GLY A 61 -11.49 -7.28 3.24
C GLY A 61 -11.45 -8.06 1.95
N ARG A 62 -10.73 -7.57 0.93
CA ARG A 62 -10.58 -8.30 -0.34
C ARG A 62 -9.88 -9.65 -0.17
N ALA A 63 -9.01 -9.79 0.83
CA ALA A 63 -8.32 -11.03 1.14
C ALA A 63 -9.08 -11.96 2.12
N GLY A 64 -10.24 -11.54 2.63
CA GLY A 64 -11.02 -12.31 3.61
C GLY A 64 -10.42 -12.32 5.03
N TYR A 65 -9.55 -11.36 5.35
CA TYR A 65 -8.82 -11.26 6.62
C TYR A 65 -9.25 -10.06 7.47
N LEU A 66 -10.53 -9.68 7.40
CA LEU A 66 -11.02 -8.65 8.32
C LEU A 66 -10.92 -9.14 9.77
N PRO A 67 -10.55 -8.27 10.71
CA PRO A 67 -10.56 -8.60 12.12
C PRO A 67 -11.95 -9.07 12.56
N SER A 68 -12.00 -10.22 13.23
CA SER A 68 -13.23 -10.79 13.79
C SER A 68 -13.47 -10.42 15.26
N LYS A 69 -12.44 -9.91 15.93
CA LYS A 69 -12.51 -9.45 17.32
C LYS A 69 -12.65 -7.94 17.32
N GLN A 70 -13.65 -7.45 18.05
CA GLN A 70 -13.81 -6.04 18.34
C GLN A 70 -13.26 -5.73 19.74
N ASN A 71 -12.73 -4.53 19.93
CA ASN A 71 -12.48 -3.95 21.25
C ASN A 71 -13.81 -3.52 21.89
N ASP A 72 -13.75 -3.01 23.12
CA ASP A 72 -14.94 -2.53 23.85
C ASP A 72 -15.67 -1.37 23.14
N GLY A 73 -15.00 -0.70 22.19
CA GLY A 73 -15.57 0.34 21.33
C GLY A 73 -16.16 -0.15 20.00
N GLY A 74 -16.16 -1.46 19.73
CA GLY A 74 -16.66 -2.03 18.47
C GLY A 74 -15.67 -1.97 17.29
N GLY A 75 -14.47 -1.41 17.50
CA GLY A 75 -13.38 -1.30 16.53
C GLY A 75 -12.27 -2.34 16.72
N TYR A 76 -11.10 -2.12 16.11
CA TYR A 76 -9.93 -3.00 16.25
C TYR A 76 -8.66 -2.15 16.28
N ASP A 77 -8.12 -1.85 17.46
CA ASP A 77 -7.05 -0.84 17.64
C ASP A 77 -5.63 -1.35 17.33
N GLN A 78 -5.45 -2.22 16.34
CA GLN A 78 -4.10 -2.59 15.90
C GLN A 78 -3.58 -1.63 14.85
N TYR A 79 -2.25 -1.60 14.68
CA TYR A 79 -1.58 -0.71 13.73
C TYR A 79 -2.22 -0.79 12.33
N GLY A 80 -2.70 0.36 11.82
CA GLY A 80 -3.35 0.47 10.52
C GLY A 80 -4.86 0.27 10.51
N TYR A 81 -5.43 -0.22 11.59
CA TYR A 81 -6.86 -0.27 11.83
C TYR A 81 -7.23 0.89 12.75
N HIS A 82 -7.64 1.99 12.14
CA HIS A 82 -8.00 3.21 12.83
C HIS A 82 -9.29 3.77 12.23
N ASP A 83 -10.01 4.56 13.03
CA ASP A 83 -11.26 5.21 12.60
C ASP A 83 -11.02 6.58 11.95
N LEU A 84 -9.77 6.89 11.60
CA LEU A 84 -9.45 8.06 10.78
C LEU A 84 -9.95 7.88 9.35
N GLU A 85 -10.20 8.99 8.68
CA GLU A 85 -10.55 9.00 7.26
C GLU A 85 -9.45 8.32 6.42
N PRO A 86 -9.81 7.45 5.46
CA PRO A 86 -8.83 6.76 4.63
C PRO A 86 -7.90 7.75 3.90
N SER A 87 -6.61 7.42 3.84
CA SER A 87 -5.61 8.28 3.20
C SER A 87 -5.91 8.42 1.70
N LEU A 88 -6.21 9.62 1.23
CA LEU A 88 -6.38 9.94 -0.19
C LEU A 88 -5.03 10.34 -0.80
N ARG A 89 -4.63 9.72 -1.91
CA ARG A 89 -3.29 9.88 -2.49
C ARG A 89 -3.33 10.02 -4.01
N PRO A 90 -2.41 10.81 -4.61
CA PRO A 90 -2.20 10.80 -6.05
C PRO A 90 -1.84 9.41 -6.57
N LEU A 91 -2.47 9.01 -7.67
CA LEU A 91 -2.15 7.77 -8.38
C LEU A 91 -0.79 7.87 -9.06
N VAL A 92 -0.47 9.05 -9.63
CA VAL A 92 0.86 9.38 -10.16
C VAL A 92 1.64 10.15 -9.10
N LYS A 93 2.89 9.75 -8.86
CA LYS A 93 3.79 10.39 -7.88
C LYS A 93 5.08 10.82 -8.55
N VAL A 94 5.62 11.95 -8.09
CA VAL A 94 6.95 12.43 -8.46
C VAL A 94 7.90 12.15 -7.29
N HIS A 95 9.02 11.50 -7.57
CA HIS A 95 10.01 11.23 -6.53
C HIS A 95 10.73 12.55 -6.18
N PRO A 96 10.93 12.87 -4.89
CA PRO A 96 11.44 14.19 -4.49
C PRO A 96 12.91 14.44 -4.87
N GLU A 97 13.67 13.39 -5.20
CA GLU A 97 15.11 13.49 -5.49
C GLU A 97 15.48 13.14 -6.94
N THR A 98 14.58 12.52 -7.71
CA THR A 98 14.84 12.03 -9.09
C THR A 98 13.66 12.35 -9.98
#